data_AF-L7JE78-F1
#
_entry.id   AF-L7JE78-F1
#
_cell.length_a   1.000
_cell.length_b   1.000
_cell.length_c   1.000
_cell.angle_alpha   90.00
_cell.angle_beta   90.00
_cell.angle_gamma   90.00
#
_symmetry.space_group_name_H-M   'P 1'
#
loop_
_entity.id
_entity.type
_entity.pdbx_description
1 polymer ?
#
loop_
_entity_poly.entity_id
_entity_poly.type
_entity_poly.pdbx_seq_one_letter_code
_entity_poly.pdbx_strand_id
1 'polypeptide(L)'
;MASPLTRTLARLRSPTYPNTGSVARDHLASERTFLAWIRTGLGFVALGIAIERFSQLDLSELLHPQSSPTTTATATATAASSSQNQRAQSQQDRDQTRALVGPLLGLGSGSIVYGAARYFSNLVMLERGLFRPAYYGVAVLAAGVAGLSGGLYGNVVRIGRRNREEAE
;
A
#
# COMPACT_ATOMS: atom_id res chain seq x y z
N MET A 1 5.36 -26.64 -33.83
CA MET A 1 5.56 -25.18 -33.81
C MET A 1 5.14 -24.64 -32.45
N ALA A 2 6.07 -24.25 -31.58
CA ALA A 2 5.74 -23.72 -30.25
C ALA A 2 5.15 -22.30 -30.38
N SER A 3 4.09 -22.00 -29.63
CA SER A 3 3.36 -20.73 -29.72
C SER A 3 4.23 -19.55 -29.26
N PRO A 4 4.01 -18.33 -29.79
CA PRO A 4 4.81 -17.15 -29.44
C PRO A 4 4.78 -16.86 -27.93
N LEU A 5 3.68 -17.19 -27.23
CA LEU A 5 3.54 -17.05 -25.79
C LEU A 5 4.50 -17.96 -25.00
N THR A 6 4.83 -19.15 -25.52
CA THR A 6 5.76 -20.07 -24.86
C THR A 6 7.21 -19.54 -24.91
N ARG A 7 7.59 -18.82 -25.98
CA ARG A 7 8.92 -18.20 -26.09
C ARG A 7 9.11 -17.02 -25.14
N THR A 8 8.06 -16.23 -24.93
CA THR A 8 8.11 -15.09 -24.00
C THR A 8 8.21 -15.56 -22.56
N LEU A 9 7.49 -16.62 -22.20
CA LEU A 9 7.56 -17.24 -20.86
C LEU A 9 8.88 -17.96 -20.60
N ALA A 10 9.49 -18.56 -21.64
CA ALA A 10 10.79 -19.21 -21.52
C ALA A 10 11.92 -18.21 -21.17
N ARG A 11 11.82 -16.95 -21.61
CA ARG A 11 12.78 -15.87 -21.23
C ARG A 11 12.73 -15.46 -19.76
N LEU A 12 11.67 -15.81 -19.05
CA LEU A 12 11.52 -15.50 -17.63
C LEU A 12 12.05 -16.62 -16.72
N ARG A 13 12.52 -17.74 -17.27
CA ARG A 13 13.04 -18.85 -16.46
C ARG A 13 14.47 -18.52 -16.03
N SER A 14 14.63 -18.15 -14.76
CA SER A 14 15.97 -17.86 -14.22
C SER A 14 16.80 -19.15 -14.12
N PRO A 15 18.05 -19.14 -14.62
CA PRO A 15 18.96 -20.26 -14.49
C PRO A 15 19.38 -20.44 -13.02
N THR A 16 19.51 -21.70 -12.59
CA THR A 16 20.08 -22.08 -11.29
C THR A 16 21.58 -22.23 -11.43
N TYR A 17 22.35 -21.60 -10.54
CA TYR A 17 23.81 -21.68 -10.53
C TYR A 17 24.28 -22.52 -9.33
N PRO A 18 25.30 -23.39 -9.48
CA PRO A 18 25.87 -24.10 -8.34
C PRO A 18 26.48 -23.10 -7.36
N ASN A 19 26.19 -23.22 -6.06
CA ASN A 19 26.79 -22.32 -5.06
C ASN A 19 28.26 -22.72 -4.83
N THR A 20 29.17 -22.09 -5.56
CA THR A 20 30.62 -22.31 -5.45
C THR A 20 31.27 -21.43 -4.37
N GLY A 21 30.47 -20.67 -3.62
CA GLY A 21 30.92 -19.72 -2.60
C GLY A 21 30.61 -20.17 -1.17
N SER A 22 30.79 -19.26 -0.22
CA SER A 22 30.46 -19.50 1.19
C SER A 22 28.97 -19.27 1.45
N VAL A 23 28.26 -20.33 1.84
CA VAL A 23 26.85 -20.29 2.25
C VAL A 23 26.61 -19.27 3.37
N ALA A 24 27.51 -19.18 4.35
CA ALA A 24 27.40 -18.26 5.47
C ALA A 24 27.40 -16.79 5.03
N ARG A 25 28.19 -16.43 4.00
CA ARG A 25 28.22 -15.08 3.45
C ARG A 25 26.90 -14.73 2.75
N ASP A 26 26.35 -15.69 2.01
CA ASP A 26 25.10 -15.49 1.27
C ASP A 26 23.89 -15.39 2.21
N HIS A 27 23.91 -16.11 3.34
CA HIS A 27 22.96 -15.95 4.44
C HIS A 27 22.96 -14.52 5.00
N LEU A 28 24.12 -14.03 5.43
CA LEU A 28 24.25 -12.69 6.02
C LEU A 28 23.89 -11.56 5.03
N ALA A 29 24.12 -11.79 3.73
CA ALA A 29 23.65 -10.87 2.69
C ALA A 29 22.12 -10.89 2.57
N SER A 30 21.51 -12.09 2.58
CA SER A 30 20.05 -12.23 2.49
C SER A 30 19.32 -11.61 3.69
N GLU A 31 19.86 -11.75 4.90
CA GLU A 31 19.35 -11.14 6.13
C GLU A 31 19.36 -9.61 6.05
N ARG A 32 20.46 -9.00 5.58
CA ARG A 32 20.53 -7.54 5.39
C ARG A 32 19.46 -7.02 4.44
N THR A 33 19.21 -7.74 3.34
CA THR A 33 18.14 -7.34 2.42
C THR A 33 16.77 -7.52 3.04
N PHE A 34 16.54 -8.59 3.79
CA PHE A 34 15.29 -8.85 4.50
C PHE A 34 14.98 -7.77 5.54
N LEU A 35 15.97 -7.38 6.35
CA LEU A 35 15.81 -6.30 7.33
C LEU A 35 15.53 -4.96 6.66
N ALA A 36 16.12 -4.69 5.49
CA ALA A 36 15.79 -3.50 4.70
C ALA A 36 14.34 -3.52 4.17
N TRP A 37 13.84 -4.69 3.73
CA TRP A 37 12.44 -4.88 3.33
C TRP A 37 11.47 -4.61 4.49
N ILE A 38 11.76 -5.17 5.67
CA ILE A 38 10.95 -4.91 6.86
C ILE A 38 10.99 -3.43 7.25
N ARG A 39 12.17 -2.81 7.28
CA ARG A 39 12.33 -1.41 7.67
C ARG A 39 11.50 -0.48 6.78
N THR A 40 11.57 -0.67 5.47
CA THR A 40 10.81 0.15 4.52
C THR A 40 9.31 -0.14 4.60
N GLY A 41 8.91 -1.41 4.71
CA GLY A 41 7.50 -1.81 4.88
C GLY A 41 6.86 -1.25 6.15
N LEU A 42 7.57 -1.31 7.29
CA LEU A 42 7.13 -0.70 8.55
C LEU A 42 7.00 0.82 8.43
N GLY A 43 7.91 1.49 7.72
CA GLY A 43 7.81 2.92 7.44
C GLY A 43 6.53 3.28 6.68
N PHE A 44 6.16 2.49 5.67
CA PHE A 44 4.91 2.68 4.92
C PHE A 44 3.67 2.43 5.78
N VAL A 45 3.68 1.36 6.59
CA VAL A 45 2.57 1.08 7.51
C VAL A 45 2.40 2.21 8.54
N ALA A 46 3.51 2.68 9.14
CA ALA A 46 3.50 3.77 10.09
C ALA A 46 2.98 5.08 9.46
N LEU A 47 3.41 5.38 8.23
CA LEU A 47 2.91 6.55 7.50
C LEU A 47 1.40 6.43 7.19
N GLY A 48 0.91 5.25 6.80
CA GLY A 48 -0.52 5.02 6.57
C GLY A 48 -1.36 5.22 7.83
N ILE A 49 -0.87 4.72 8.97
CA ILE A 49 -1.52 4.96 10.27
C ILE A 49 -1.46 6.44 10.64
N ALA A 50 -0.35 7.13 10.41
CA ALA A 50 -0.21 8.56 10.71
C ALA A 50 -1.19 9.43 9.92
N ILE A 51 -1.37 9.17 8.62
CA ILE A 51 -2.34 9.88 7.76
C ILE A 51 -3.78 9.66 8.25
N GLU A 52 -4.13 8.41 8.59
CA GLU A 52 -5.46 8.08 9.15
C GLU A 52 -5.71 8.83 10.47
N ARG A 53 -4.69 8.88 11.36
CA ARG A 53 -4.81 9.59 12.64
C ARG A 53 -4.89 11.10 12.48
N PHE A 54 -4.11 11.69 11.59
CA PHE A 54 -4.15 13.12 11.32
C PHE A 54 -5.54 13.55 10.79
N SER A 55 -6.08 12.80 9.82
CA SER A 55 -7.44 13.05 9.28
C SER A 55 -8.54 12.92 10.34
N GLN A 56 -8.41 12.00 11.29
CA GLN A 56 -9.36 11.87 12.41
C GLN A 56 -9.29 13.05 13.39
N LEU A 57 -8.10 13.63 13.61
CA LEU A 57 -7.91 14.74 14.54
C LEU A 57 -8.45 16.06 13.97
N ASP A 58 -8.13 16.39 12.72
CA ASP A 58 -8.67 17.59 12.04
C ASP A 58 -10.21 17.60 12.06
N LEU A 59 -10.83 16.46 11.78
CA LEU A 59 -12.29 16.34 11.80
C LEU A 59 -12.87 16.44 13.23
N SER A 60 -12.15 15.96 14.25
CA SER A 60 -12.58 16.04 15.65
C SER A 60 -12.53 17.47 16.20
N GLU A 61 -11.54 18.25 15.77
CA GLU A 61 -11.38 19.67 16.12
C GLU A 61 -12.47 20.53 15.46
N LEU A 62 -12.79 20.25 14.19
CA LEU A 62 -13.88 20.92 13.45
C LEU A 62 -15.28 20.56 13.98
N LEU A 63 -15.47 19.39 14.59
CA LEU A 63 -16.75 18.98 15.22
C LEU A 63 -16.93 19.52 16.65
N HIS A 64 -15.87 19.92 17.35
CA HIS A 64 -15.92 20.45 18.72
C HIS A 64 -15.46 21.92 18.87
N PRO A 65 -15.96 22.89 18.08
CA PRO A 65 -15.81 24.29 18.42
C PRO A 65 -16.81 24.62 19.54
N GLN A 66 -16.30 24.84 20.76
CA GLN A 66 -17.00 25.17 22.02
C GLN A 66 -17.63 24.03 22.83
N SER A 67 -16.95 23.70 23.94
CA SER A 67 -17.61 23.65 25.25
C SER A 67 -16.80 24.48 26.24
N SER A 68 -16.95 25.81 26.18
CA SER A 68 -16.58 26.68 27.29
C SER A 68 -17.59 26.42 28.42
N PRO A 69 -17.18 26.12 29.66
CA PRO A 69 -18.13 25.89 30.75
C PRO A 69 -18.68 27.25 31.20
N THR A 70 -19.91 27.61 30.81
CA THR A 70 -20.67 28.65 31.50
C THR A 70 -22.15 28.33 31.51
N THR A 71 -22.60 28.14 32.74
CA THR A 71 -23.93 27.98 33.34
C THR A 71 -25.14 28.59 32.61
N THR A 72 -26.26 27.85 32.71
CA THR A 72 -27.67 28.30 32.80
C THR A 72 -28.54 28.27 31.53
N ALA A 73 -29.45 27.28 31.54
CA ALA A 73 -30.85 27.26 31.07
C ALA A 73 -31.26 27.78 29.68
N THR A 74 -32.11 26.95 29.05
CA THR A 74 -33.12 27.29 28.02
C THR A 74 -32.64 27.25 26.56
N ALA A 75 -32.91 26.14 25.88
CA ALA A 75 -33.52 26.08 24.53
C ALA A 75 -33.39 24.65 23.97
N THR A 76 -34.33 23.79 24.36
CA THR A 76 -34.75 22.65 23.55
C THR A 76 -35.29 23.16 22.20
N ALA A 77 -34.94 22.47 21.10
CA ALA A 77 -35.50 22.58 19.75
C ALA A 77 -34.73 23.35 18.65
N THR A 78 -33.43 23.06 18.43
CA THR A 78 -32.81 23.27 17.08
C THR A 78 -31.76 22.20 16.69
N ALA A 79 -31.58 21.11 17.47
CA ALA A 79 -30.48 20.15 17.25
C ALA A 79 -30.76 19.02 16.24
N ALA A 80 -31.96 18.95 15.64
CA ALA A 80 -32.36 17.81 14.80
C ALA A 80 -31.91 17.92 13.33
N SER A 81 -31.65 19.12 12.80
CA SER A 81 -31.32 19.34 11.39
C SER A 81 -29.80 19.38 11.09
N SER A 82 -28.95 19.62 12.08
CA SER A 82 -27.48 19.59 11.94
C SER A 82 -26.91 18.17 11.89
N SER A 83 -27.65 17.19 12.41
CA SER A 83 -27.23 15.78 12.50
C SER A 83 -27.21 15.04 11.16
N GLN A 84 -27.98 15.53 10.16
CA GLN A 84 -28.10 14.83 8.88
C GLN A 84 -27.04 15.28 7.86
N ASN A 85 -26.66 16.56 7.86
CA ASN A 85 -25.64 17.10 6.96
C ASN A 85 -24.20 16.70 7.38
N GLN A 86 -23.98 16.50 8.68
CA GLN A 86 -22.69 16.04 9.21
C GLN A 86 -22.37 14.57 8.85
N ARG A 87 -23.36 13.71 8.66
CA ARG A 87 -23.13 12.30 8.25
C ARG A 87 -22.66 12.17 6.81
N ALA A 88 -23.14 13.02 5.90
CA ALA A 88 -22.72 12.96 4.49
C ALA A 88 -21.29 13.49 4.30
N GLN A 89 -20.92 14.56 5.00
CA GLN A 89 -19.60 15.18 4.90
C GLN A 89 -18.51 14.35 5.59
N SER A 90 -18.81 13.78 6.77
CA SER A 90 -17.90 12.83 7.45
C SER A 90 -17.74 11.49 6.74
N GLN A 91 -18.71 11.11 5.89
CA GLN A 91 -18.57 9.93 5.01
C GLN A 91 -17.56 10.21 3.88
N GLN A 92 -17.63 11.39 3.26
CA GLN A 92 -16.77 11.76 2.13
C GLN A 92 -15.29 11.91 2.52
N ASP A 93 -14.99 12.53 3.67
CA ASP A 93 -13.60 12.63 4.16
C ASP A 93 -13.00 11.26 4.50
N ARG A 94 -13.81 10.36 5.09
CA ARG A 94 -13.37 8.98 5.36
C ARG A 94 -13.09 8.20 4.08
N ASP A 95 -13.87 8.41 3.04
CA ASP A 95 -13.66 7.74 1.75
C ASP A 95 -12.39 8.26 1.06
N GLN A 96 -12.10 9.56 1.14
CA GLN A 96 -10.86 10.14 0.63
C GLN A 96 -9.63 9.66 1.41
N THR A 97 -9.70 9.63 2.75
CA THR A 97 -8.63 9.10 3.60
C THR A 97 -8.41 7.62 3.34
N ARG A 98 -9.47 6.81 3.21
CA ARG A 98 -9.37 5.38 2.84
C ARG A 98 -8.73 5.17 1.47
N ALA A 99 -9.00 6.03 0.50
CA ALA A 99 -8.38 5.96 -0.82
C ALA A 99 -6.86 6.22 -0.79
N LEU A 100 -6.36 6.98 0.18
CA LEU A 100 -4.93 7.24 0.38
C LEU A 100 -4.26 6.19 1.27
N VAL A 101 -4.93 5.81 2.36
CA VAL A 101 -4.40 4.91 3.39
C VAL A 101 -4.39 3.46 2.91
N GLY A 102 -5.38 3.03 2.11
CA GLY A 102 -5.50 1.67 1.57
C GLY A 102 -4.29 1.24 0.73
N PRO A 103 -3.88 2.00 -0.30
CA PRO A 103 -2.68 1.70 -1.09
C PRO A 103 -1.41 1.67 -0.27
N LEU A 104 -1.28 2.57 0.71
CA LEU A 104 -0.07 2.71 1.51
C LEU A 104 0.12 1.53 2.48
N LEU A 105 -0.96 1.13 3.17
CA LEU A 105 -1.00 -0.08 3.98
C LEU A 105 -0.80 -1.34 3.13
N GLY A 106 -1.41 -1.39 1.95
CA GLY A 106 -1.26 -2.50 1.00
C GLY A 106 0.18 -2.67 0.52
N LEU A 107 0.84 -1.56 0.17
CA LEU A 107 2.23 -1.57 -0.31
C LEU A 107 3.20 -1.91 0.83
N GLY A 108 3.00 -1.34 2.03
CA GLY A 108 3.80 -1.67 3.21
C GLY A 108 3.68 -3.14 3.63
N SER A 109 2.45 -3.66 3.71
CA SER A 109 2.19 -5.06 4.08
C SER A 109 2.66 -6.03 3.00
N GLY A 110 2.38 -5.73 1.73
CA GLY A 110 2.84 -6.53 0.59
C GLY A 110 4.36 -6.58 0.49
N SER A 111 5.05 -5.47 0.79
CA SER A 111 6.51 -5.40 0.85
C SER A 111 7.10 -6.33 1.92
N ILE A 112 6.51 -6.36 3.13
CA ILE A 112 6.96 -7.23 4.24
C ILE A 112 6.76 -8.71 3.89
N VAL A 113 5.56 -9.08 3.43
CA VAL A 113 5.23 -10.47 3.06
C VAL A 113 6.14 -10.94 1.92
N TYR A 114 6.39 -10.08 0.93
CA TYR A 114 7.29 -10.38 -0.17
C TYR A 114 8.74 -10.59 0.31
N GLY A 115 9.25 -9.71 1.17
CA GLY A 115 10.57 -9.83 1.77
C GLY A 115 10.75 -11.15 2.54
N ALA A 116 9.75 -11.56 3.31
CA ALA A 116 9.73 -12.83 4.04
C ALA A 116 9.72 -14.04 3.08
N ALA A 117 8.82 -14.08 2.10
CA ALA A 117 8.74 -15.16 1.13
C ALA A 117 10.04 -15.34 0.34
N ARG A 118 10.69 -14.22 -0.03
CA ARG A 118 12.00 -14.21 -0.67
C ARG A 118 13.09 -14.79 0.22
N TYR A 119 13.13 -14.39 1.50
CA TYR A 119 14.13 -14.86 2.46
C TYR A 119 14.06 -16.39 2.61
N PHE A 120 12.88 -16.94 2.92
CA PHE A 120 12.72 -18.39 3.09
C PHE A 120 13.02 -19.18 1.81
N SER A 121 12.65 -18.66 0.65
CA SER A 121 12.98 -19.31 -0.63
C SER A 121 14.49 -19.39 -0.87
N ASN A 122 15.23 -18.35 -0.48
CA ASN A 122 16.69 -18.34 -0.57
C ASN A 122 17.31 -19.33 0.42
N LEU A 123 16.81 -19.41 1.66
CA LEU A 123 17.31 -20.37 2.66
C LEU A 123 17.19 -21.81 2.16
N VAL A 124 16.01 -22.17 1.65
CA VAL A 124 15.74 -23.54 1.14
C VAL A 124 16.63 -23.88 -0.06
N MET A 125 17.05 -22.89 -0.85
CA MET A 125 17.94 -23.08 -2.00
C MET A 125 19.41 -23.18 -1.59
N LEU A 126 19.84 -22.35 -0.64
CA LEU A 126 21.19 -22.36 -0.07
C LEU A 126 21.49 -23.70 0.62
N GLU A 127 20.53 -24.28 1.34
CA GLU A 127 20.63 -25.64 1.92
C GLU A 127 20.79 -26.75 0.87
N ARG A 128 20.31 -26.53 -0.36
CA ARG A 128 20.44 -27.48 -1.48
C ARG A 128 21.71 -27.26 -2.31
N GLY A 129 22.59 -26.34 -1.92
CA GLY A 129 23.81 -25.99 -2.66
C GLY A 129 23.56 -25.28 -3.99
N LEU A 130 22.35 -24.75 -4.21
CA LEU A 130 21.94 -24.08 -5.44
C LEU A 130 21.65 -22.61 -5.18
N PHE A 131 22.07 -21.74 -6.09
CA PHE A 131 21.80 -20.30 -6.03
C PHE A 131 20.88 -19.90 -7.19
N ARG A 132 19.73 -19.30 -6.88
CA ARG A 132 18.81 -18.79 -7.90
C ARG A 132 18.71 -17.26 -7.79
N PRO A 133 19.18 -16.50 -8.79
CA PRO A 133 19.15 -15.05 -8.71
C PRO A 133 17.71 -14.54 -8.65
N ALA A 134 17.47 -13.56 -7.78
CA ALA A 134 16.13 -13.08 -7.45
C ALA A 134 15.59 -12.07 -8.49
N TYR A 135 15.33 -12.55 -9.71
CA TYR A 135 14.74 -11.75 -10.80
C TYR A 135 13.27 -11.38 -10.54
N TYR A 136 12.50 -12.28 -9.92
CA TYR A 136 11.06 -12.08 -9.75
C TYR A 136 10.72 -10.96 -8.77
N GLY A 137 11.64 -10.60 -7.86
CA GLY A 137 11.35 -9.58 -6.85
C GLY A 137 11.27 -8.17 -7.35
N VAL A 138 12.27 -7.77 -8.13
CA VAL A 138 12.28 -6.44 -8.74
C VAL A 138 11.14 -6.35 -9.75
N ALA A 139 10.84 -7.45 -10.46
CA ALA A 139 9.75 -7.51 -11.43
C ALA A 139 8.36 -7.35 -10.78
N VAL A 140 8.07 -8.08 -9.69
CA VAL A 140 6.77 -7.97 -8.98
C VAL A 140 6.59 -6.58 -8.38
N LEU A 141 7.66 -6.00 -7.83
CA LEU A 141 7.57 -4.68 -7.22
C LEU A 141 7.42 -3.57 -8.27
N ALA A 142 8.19 -3.64 -9.37
CA ALA A 142 8.03 -2.73 -10.50
C ALA A 142 6.62 -2.83 -11.10
N ALA A 143 6.08 -4.04 -11.25
CA ALA A 143 4.72 -4.25 -11.72
C ALA A 143 3.66 -3.72 -10.74
N GLY A 144 3.86 -3.89 -9.42
CA GLY A 144 2.98 -3.35 -8.40
C GLY A 144 2.95 -1.82 -8.39
N VAL A 145 4.11 -1.17 -8.49
CA VAL A 145 4.23 0.29 -8.56
C VAL A 145 3.62 0.83 -9.85
N ALA A 146 3.91 0.20 -10.99
CA ALA A 146 3.32 0.57 -12.27
C ALA A 146 1.80 0.37 -12.29
N GLY A 147 1.30 -0.71 -11.68
CA GLY A 147 -0.13 -0.99 -11.57
C GLY A 147 -0.87 0.03 -10.71
N LEU A 148 -0.31 0.40 -9.55
CA LEU A 148 -0.88 1.47 -8.72
C LEU A 148 -0.86 2.81 -9.45
N SER A 149 0.30 3.21 -10.00
CA SER A 149 0.44 4.47 -10.74
C SER A 149 -0.54 4.56 -11.92
N GLY A 150 -0.63 3.49 -12.73
CA GLY A 150 -1.56 3.42 -13.85
C GLY A 150 -3.02 3.39 -13.41
N GLY A 151 -3.35 2.69 -12.33
CA GLY A 151 -4.71 2.62 -11.78
C GLY A 151 -5.21 3.98 -11.28
N LEU A 152 -4.38 4.70 -10.53
CA LEU A 152 -4.69 6.05 -10.04
C LEU A 152 -4.86 7.04 -11.20
N TYR A 153 -3.92 7.05 -12.15
CA TYR A 153 -3.99 7.96 -13.30
C TYR A 153 -5.20 7.66 -14.19
N GLY A 154 -5.48 6.38 -14.46
CA GLY A 154 -6.64 5.95 -15.23
C GLY A 154 -7.96 6.34 -14.57
N ASN A 155 -8.03 6.34 -13.24
CA ASN A 155 -9.21 6.78 -12.51
C ASN A 155 -9.47 8.29 -12.69
N VAL A 156 -8.43 9.11 -12.60
CA VAL A 156 -8.52 10.57 -12.79
C VAL A 156 -8.96 10.92 -14.22
N VAL A 157 -8.36 10.28 -15.22
CA VAL A 157 -8.72 10.49 -16.63
C VAL A 157 -10.17 10.10 -16.91
N ARG A 158 -10.66 9.01 -16.30
CA ARG A 158 -12.06 8.57 -16.45
C ARG A 158 -13.06 9.59 -15.89
N ILE A 159 -12.77 10.16 -14.72
CA ILE A 159 -13.62 11.18 -14.09
C ILE A 159 -13.71 12.42 -14.98
N GLY A 160 -12.58 12.85 -15.56
CA GLY A 160 -12.55 14.00 -16.47
C GLY A 160 -13.35 13.80 -17.76
N ARG A 161 -13.55 12.56 -18.23
CA ARG A 161 -14.40 12.27 -19.39
C ARG A 161 -15.89 12.35 -19.06
N ARG A 162 -16.31 11.81 -17.91
CA ARG A 162 -17.72 11.82 -17.48
C ARG A 162 -18.25 13.24 -17.28
N ASN A 163 -17.41 14.12 -16.72
CA ASN A 163 -17.78 15.52 -16.52
C ASN A 163 -17.95 16.31 -17.83
N ARG A 164 -17.39 15.84 -18.95
CA ARG A 164 -17.59 16.46 -20.27
C ARG A 164 -18.89 15.98 -20.92
N GLU A 165 -19.26 14.71 -20.71
CA GLU A 165 -20.51 14.13 -21.20
C GLU A 165 -21.74 14.70 -20.48
N GLU A 166 -21.59 15.13 -19.22
CA GLU A 166 -22.66 15.80 -18.44
C GLU A 166 -22.80 17.30 -18.75
N ALA A 167 -21.87 17.89 -19.52
CA ALA A 167 -21.83 19.32 -19.87
C ALA A 167 -22.33 19.61 -21.30
N GLU A 168 -22.65 18.57 -22.07
CA GLU A 168 -23.28 18.63 -23.40
C GLU A 168 -24.78 18.30 -23.31
#